data_AF-A0A5N5J726-F1
#
_entry.id   AF-A0A5N5J726-F1
#
_cell.length_a   1.000
_cell.length_b   1.000
_cell.length_c   1.000
_cell.angle_alpha   90.00
_cell.angle_beta   90.00
_cell.angle_gamma   90.00
#
_symmetry.space_group_name_H-M   'P 1'
#
loop_
_entity.id
_entity.type
_entity.pdbx_description
1 polymer ?
#
loop_
_entity_poly.entity_id
_entity_poly.type
_entity_poly.pdbx_seq_one_letter_code
_entity_poly.pdbx_strand_id
1 'polypeptide(L)'
;MVGVADNRSELALLCAVDCLTGQTLINSFVHPNEPVLDWRTGVSGVSPVVMAAAQAEGRALAGYEAALAMLFRHVNADTVIVGHSVNHDLRVLRISHTKIVIPLS
;
A
#
# COMPACT_ATOMS: atom_id res chain seq x y z
N MET A 1 -4.71 -2.88 -3.00
CA MET A 1 -4.25 -3.15 -4.37
C MET A 1 -5.43 -3.07 -5.34
N VAL A 2 -5.18 -2.73 -6.61
CA VAL A 2 -6.13 -2.74 -7.74
C VAL A 2 -5.54 -3.56 -8.88
N GLY A 3 -6.38 -4.07 -9.79
CA GLY A 3 -5.97 -4.84 -10.97
C GLY A 3 -5.65 -3.95 -12.17
N VAL A 4 -4.54 -4.25 -12.84
CA VAL A 4 -4.07 -3.61 -14.09
C VAL A 4 -3.90 -4.67 -15.18
N ALA A 5 -3.35 -4.31 -16.34
CA ALA A 5 -3.13 -5.23 -17.46
C ALA A 5 -2.30 -6.47 -17.06
N ASP A 6 -2.39 -7.52 -17.89
CA ASP A 6 -1.61 -8.77 -17.75
C ASP A 6 -1.83 -9.51 -16.42
N ASN A 7 -3.04 -9.40 -15.85
CA ASN A 7 -3.40 -10.01 -14.55
C ASN A 7 -2.49 -9.55 -13.39
N ARG A 8 -1.86 -8.37 -13.53
CA ARG A 8 -1.03 -7.77 -12.49
C ARG A 8 -1.87 -6.93 -11.55
N SER A 9 -1.25 -6.51 -10.44
CA SER A 9 -1.89 -5.63 -9.46
C SER A 9 -0.96 -4.50 -9.06
N GLU A 10 -1.52 -3.33 -8.81
CA GLU A 10 -0.82 -2.14 -8.35
C GLU A 10 -1.33 -1.64 -7.00
N LEU A 11 -0.47 -0.91 -6.29
CA LEU A 11 -0.78 -0.30 -5.01
C LEU A 11 -1.74 0.87 -5.21
N ALA A 12 -2.81 0.88 -4.41
CA ALA A 12 -3.84 1.93 -4.46
C ALA A 12 -4.10 2.61 -3.11
N LEU A 13 -3.65 1.98 -2.03
CA LEU A 13 -3.81 2.46 -0.65
C LEU A 13 -2.65 1.87 0.16
N LEU A 14 -1.96 2.74 0.91
CA LEU A 14 -0.93 2.37 1.86
C LEU A 14 -1.41 2.71 3.27
N CYS A 15 -1.48 1.70 4.14
CA CYS A 15 -1.77 1.87 5.54
C CYS A 15 -0.63 1.28 6.38
N ALA A 16 -0.14 2.03 7.35
CA ALA A 16 0.86 1.59 8.31
C ALA A 16 0.45 2.05 9.71
N VAL A 17 0.52 1.14 10.67
CA VAL A 17 0.19 1.37 12.08
C VAL A 17 1.36 0.94 12.95
N ASP A 18 1.61 1.69 14.02
CA ASP A 18 2.48 1.24 15.11
C ASP A 18 1.76 0.12 15.86
N CYS A 19 2.36 -1.07 15.89
CA CYS A 19 1.73 -2.25 16.48
C CYS A 19 1.68 -2.23 18.01
N LEU A 20 2.53 -1.45 18.67
CA LEU A 20 2.59 -1.36 20.13
C LEU A 20 1.60 -0.33 20.66
N THR A 21 1.47 0.81 19.97
CA THR A 21 0.63 1.93 20.40
C THR A 21 -0.73 1.97 19.69
N GLY A 22 -0.86 1.29 18.55
CA GLY A 22 -2.03 1.37 17.68
C GLY A 22 -2.11 2.69 16.88
N GLN A 23 -1.10 3.55 16.96
CA GLN A 23 -1.10 4.82 16.24
C GLN A 23 -1.04 4.60 14.73
N THR A 24 -1.91 5.27 13.97
CA THR A 24 -1.80 5.30 12.50
C THR A 24 -0.64 6.18 12.08
N LEU A 25 0.37 5.58 11.45
CA LEU A 25 1.55 6.26 10.93
C LEU A 25 1.32 6.75 9.50
N ILE A 26 0.68 5.92 8.67
CA ILE A 26 0.37 6.22 7.28
C ILE A 26 -1.03 5.71 6.98
N ASN A 27 -1.85 6.53 6.33
CA ASN A 27 -3.08 6.09 5.69
C ASN A 27 -3.30 6.99 4.47
N SER A 28 -2.79 6.55 3.32
CA SER A 28 -2.70 7.41 2.13
C SER A 28 -3.09 6.64 0.88
N PHE A 29 -3.87 7.30 0.01
CA PHE A 29 -4.13 6.79 -1.32
C PHE A 29 -2.83 6.81 -2.13
N VAL A 30 -2.70 5.85 -3.03
CA VAL A 30 -1.58 5.77 -3.96
C VAL A 30 -2.19 5.73 -5.35
N HIS A 31 -1.89 6.73 -6.18
CA HIS A 31 -2.40 6.72 -7.54
C HIS A 31 -1.62 5.70 -8.39
N PRO A 32 -2.28 4.68 -8.97
CA PRO A 32 -1.62 3.69 -9.83
C PRO A 32 -0.95 4.36 -11.04
N ASN A 33 0.19 3.82 -11.46
CA ASN A 33 0.91 4.33 -12.64
C ASN A 33 0.28 3.80 -13.93
N GLU A 34 -0.31 2.60 -13.89
CA GLU A 34 -1.01 2.00 -15.01
C GLU A 34 -2.54 2.14 -14.94
N PRO A 35 -3.25 2.10 -16.08
CA PRO A 35 -4.70 2.11 -16.10
C PRO A 35 -5.30 0.97 -15.29
N VAL A 36 -6.20 1.33 -14.37
CA VAL A 36 -6.91 0.36 -13.53
C VAL A 36 -8.05 -0.28 -14.32
N LEU A 37 -7.99 -1.60 -14.47
CA LEU A 37 -9.02 -2.42 -15.13
C LEU A 37 -10.02 -3.00 -14.13
N ASP A 38 -9.58 -3.23 -12.89
CA ASP A 38 -10.41 -3.77 -11.82
C ASP A 38 -10.05 -3.09 -10.48
N TRP A 39 -10.97 -2.29 -9.95
CA TRP A 39 -10.75 -1.56 -8.70
C TRP A 39 -10.86 -2.42 -7.44
N ARG A 40 -11.48 -3.61 -7.55
CA ARG A 40 -11.72 -4.51 -6.42
C ARG A 40 -12.36 -3.81 -5.22
N THR A 41 -13.24 -2.83 -5.47
CA THR A 41 -13.78 -1.90 -4.46
C THR A 41 -14.38 -2.62 -3.25
N GLY A 42 -15.03 -3.76 -3.46
CA GLY A 42 -15.64 -4.53 -2.37
C GLY A 42 -14.64 -5.10 -1.35
N VAL A 43 -13.35 -5.21 -1.73
CA VAL A 43 -12.27 -5.69 -0.88
C VAL A 43 -11.30 -4.56 -0.52
N SER A 44 -10.93 -3.72 -1.49
CA SER A 44 -9.95 -2.65 -1.32
C SER A 44 -10.51 -1.41 -0.64
N GLY A 45 -11.84 -1.19 -0.71
CA GLY A 45 -12.47 0.07 -0.34
C GLY A 45 -12.14 1.25 -1.25
N VAL A 46 -11.29 1.05 -2.28
CA VAL A 46 -10.88 2.08 -3.23
C VAL A 46 -11.76 1.99 -4.48
N SER A 47 -12.35 3.11 -4.86
CA SER A 47 -13.11 3.26 -6.10
C SER A 47 -12.49 4.35 -6.99
N PRO A 48 -12.78 4.39 -8.30
CA PRO A 48 -12.25 5.43 -9.17
C PRO A 48 -12.68 6.83 -8.72
N VAL A 49 -13.91 6.98 -8.21
CA VAL A 49 -14.42 8.26 -7.69
C VAL A 49 -13.65 8.71 -6.45
N VAL A 50 -13.39 7.78 -5.51
CA VAL A 50 -12.65 8.08 -4.29
C VAL A 50 -11.20 8.45 -4.61
N MET A 51 -10.55 7.72 -5.54
CA MET A 51 -9.19 8.03 -5.96
C MET A 51 -9.10 9.39 -6.64
N ALA A 52 -10.00 9.71 -7.57
CA ALA A 52 -10.03 10.99 -8.25
C ALA A 52 -10.21 12.17 -7.28
N ALA A 53 -11.10 12.03 -6.30
CA ALA A 53 -11.27 13.02 -5.24
C ALA A 53 -9.99 13.16 -4.39
N ALA A 54 -9.36 12.05 -4.01
CA ALA A 54 -8.11 12.07 -3.26
C ALA A 54 -6.97 12.76 -4.04
N GLN A 55 -6.89 12.57 -5.36
CA GLN A 55 -5.92 13.28 -6.20
C GLN A 55 -6.20 14.78 -6.25
N ALA A 56 -7.45 15.17 -6.47
CA ALA A 56 -7.85 16.58 -6.54
C ALA A 56 -7.56 17.33 -5.23
N GLU A 57 -7.67 16.63 -4.10
CA GLU A 57 -7.38 17.18 -2.77
C GLU A 57 -5.91 17.05 -2.34
N GLY A 58 -5.02 16.52 -3.19
CA GLY A 58 -3.61 16.32 -2.85
C GLY A 58 -3.35 15.25 -1.78
N ARG A 59 -4.31 14.34 -1.56
CA ARG A 59 -4.27 13.25 -0.58
C ARG A 59 -3.83 11.90 -1.18
N ALA A 60 -3.45 11.87 -2.45
CA ALA A 60 -2.94 10.70 -3.14
C ALA A 60 -1.44 10.87 -3.47
N LEU A 61 -0.65 9.87 -3.09
CA LEU A 61 0.76 9.76 -3.45
C LEU A 61 0.89 9.40 -4.93
N ALA A 62 1.91 9.95 -5.60
CA ALA A 62 2.17 9.72 -7.02
C ALA A 62 2.89 8.39 -7.21
N GLY A 63 2.11 7.31 -7.36
CA GLY A 63 2.66 6.01 -7.66
C GLY A 63 3.37 5.34 -6.49
N TYR A 64 3.87 4.17 -6.82
CA TYR A 64 4.47 3.23 -5.91
C TYR A 64 5.77 3.76 -5.25
N GLU A 65 6.59 4.49 -6.00
CA GLU A 65 7.86 5.04 -5.52
C GLU A 65 7.65 6.08 -4.41
N ALA A 66 6.62 6.93 -4.55
CA ALA A 66 6.25 7.90 -3.52
C ALA A 66 5.72 7.21 -2.25
N ALA A 67 4.96 6.12 -2.42
CA ALA A 67 4.49 5.30 -1.32
C ALA A 67 5.64 4.65 -0.54
N LEU A 68 6.63 4.10 -1.24
CA LEU A 68 7.83 3.55 -0.64
C LEU A 68 8.63 4.61 0.13
N ALA A 69 8.88 5.77 -0.49
CA ALA A 69 9.61 6.86 0.15
C ALA A 69 8.91 7.29 1.44
N MET A 70 7.57 7.33 1.45
CA MET A 70 6.80 7.63 2.65
C MET A 70 6.91 6.52 3.71
N LEU A 71 6.85 5.25 3.31
CA LEU A 71 7.01 4.12 4.22
C LEU A 71 8.39 4.12 4.90
N PHE A 72 9.47 4.36 4.15
CA PHE A 72 10.84 4.38 4.68
C PHE A 72 11.14 5.55 5.62
N ARG A 73 10.26 6.53 5.76
CA ARG A 73 10.36 7.52 6.84
C ARG A 73 10.05 6.93 8.22
N HIS A 74 9.30 5.83 8.25
CA HIS A 74 8.85 5.17 9.47
C HIS A 74 9.47 3.79 9.67
N VAL A 75 9.98 3.18 8.60
CA VAL A 75 10.57 1.84 8.60
C VAL A 75 12.06 1.93 8.28
N ASN A 76 12.88 1.33 9.15
CA ASN A 76 14.31 1.15 8.91
C ASN A 76 14.70 -0.34 9.03
N ALA A 77 15.99 -0.64 8.94
CA ALA A 77 16.52 -2.01 8.99
C ALA A 77 16.18 -2.78 10.28
N ASP A 78 15.78 -2.08 11.35
CA ASP A 78 15.43 -2.67 12.63
C ASP A 78 13.92 -2.78 12.88
N THR A 79 13.09 -2.15 12.05
CA THR A 79 11.63 -2.14 12.21
C THR A 79 11.01 -3.47 11.76
N VAL A 80 10.32 -4.20 12.63
CA VAL A 80 9.59 -5.43 12.24
C VAL A 80 8.34 -5.05 11.43
N ILE A 81 8.17 -5.59 10.23
CA ILE A 81 6.95 -5.39 9.42
C ILE A 81 5.97 -6.53 9.69
N VAL A 82 4.73 -6.18 10.06
CA VAL A 82 3.62 -7.11 10.24
C VAL A 82 2.57 -6.83 9.17
N GLY A 83 2.06 -7.87 8.51
CA GLY A 83 0.98 -7.71 7.54
C GLY A 83 0.29 -9.03 7.19
N HIS A 84 -0.78 -8.95 6.41
CA HIS A 84 -1.49 -10.11 5.88
C HIS A 84 -1.14 -10.27 4.40
N SER A 85 -0.81 -11.48 3.94
CA SER A 85 -0.27 -11.72 2.58
C SER A 85 1.02 -10.94 2.23
N VAL A 86 1.88 -10.75 3.23
CA VAL A 86 3.13 -9.98 3.15
C VAL A 86 4.04 -10.41 1.99
N ASN A 87 4.00 -11.67 1.55
CA ASN A 87 4.81 -12.12 0.41
C ASN A 87 4.36 -11.56 -0.94
N HIS A 88 3.07 -11.30 -1.15
CA HIS A 88 2.58 -10.69 -2.39
C HIS A 88 2.84 -9.18 -2.37
N ASP A 89 2.57 -8.54 -1.23
CA ASP A 89 2.79 -7.10 -1.06
C ASP A 89 4.28 -6.73 -1.03
N LEU A 90 5.17 -7.53 -0.41
CA LEU A 90 6.62 -7.31 -0.43
C LEU A 90 7.26 -7.58 -1.80
N ARG A 91 6.70 -8.49 -2.60
CA ARG A 91 7.18 -8.74 -3.97
C ARG A 91 6.87 -7.58 -4.89
N VAL A 92 5.68 -7.00 -4.76
CA VAL A 92 5.32 -5.73 -5.41
C VAL A 92 6.17 -4.60 -4.83
N LEU A 93 6.45 -4.62 -3.53
CA LEU A 93 7.29 -3.63 -2.84
C LEU A 93 8.79 -3.78 -3.04
N ARG A 94 9.31 -4.79 -3.73
CA ARG A 94 10.76 -5.04 -3.94
C ARG A 94 11.60 -4.89 -2.65
N ILE A 95 10.99 -5.05 -1.49
CA ILE A 95 11.64 -4.94 -0.18
C ILE A 95 12.07 -6.34 0.24
N SER A 96 13.36 -6.54 0.42
CA SER A 96 13.90 -7.72 1.08
C SER A 96 14.15 -7.36 2.55
N HIS A 97 13.19 -7.69 3.43
CA HIS A 97 13.33 -7.44 4.86
C HIS A 97 13.42 -8.74 5.64
N THR A 98 14.38 -8.84 6.55
CA THR A 98 14.71 -10.06 7.30
C THR A 98 13.82 -10.30 8.52
N LYS A 99 13.00 -9.33 8.91
CA LYS A 99 12.11 -9.41 10.09
C LYS A 99 10.65 -9.23 9.69
N ILE A 100 10.08 -10.28 9.12
CA ILE A 100 8.66 -10.33 8.72
C ILE A 100 7.92 -11.27 9.67
N VAL A 101 6.85 -10.76 10.28
CA VAL A 101 5.90 -11.59 11.04
C VAL A 101 4.60 -11.66 10.25
N ILE A 102 4.24 -12.87 9.81
CA ILE A 102 2.95 -13.17 9.19
C ILE A 102 2.07 -13.77 10.29
N PRO A 103 1.00 -13.08 10.73
CA PRO A 103 0.07 -13.68 11.68
C PRO A 103 -0.63 -14.85 11.01
N LEU A 104 -0.54 -16.04 11.63
CA LEU A 104 -1.35 -17.19 11.23
C LEU A 104 -2.80 -16.90 11.67
N SER A 105 -3.69 -16.81 10.69
CA SER A 105 -5.15 -16.77 10.87
C SER A 105 -5.72 -18.17 11.03
#